data_AF-A0A9Q0LWN0-F1
#
_entry.id   AF-A0A9Q0LWN0-F1
#
_cell.length_a   1.000
_cell.length_b   1.000
_cell.length_c   1.000
_cell.angle_alpha   90.00
_cell.angle_beta   90.00
_cell.angle_gamma   90.00
#
_symmetry.space_group_name_H-M   'P 1'
#
loop_
_entity.id
_entity.type
_entity.pdbx_description
1 polymer ?
#
loop_
_entity_poly.entity_id
_entity_poly.type
_entity_poly.pdbx_seq_one_letter_code
_entity_poly.pdbx_strand_id
1 'polypeptide(L)'
;MDNNNNNQIENANQNENENEMKNLEKKVTKNLIKDYSNLLNGNSFKDFSIFVENKSNPFEIKVHKSILSSRSPFFNESLRQESLSIF
;
A
#
# COMPACT_ATOMS: atom_id res chain seq x y z
N MET A 1 30.27 -25.32 36.38
CA MET A 1 30.56 -23.97 35.85
C MET A 1 29.84 -23.86 34.50
N ASP A 2 28.52 -23.72 34.47
CA ASP A 2 27.77 -24.04 33.23
C ASP A 2 26.71 -23.00 32.81
N ASN A 3 26.59 -21.87 33.51
CA ASN A 3 25.55 -20.87 33.22
C ASN A 3 25.87 -19.89 32.06
N ASN A 4 27.02 -19.99 31.40
CA ASN A 4 27.44 -19.02 30.38
C ASN A 4 27.11 -19.42 28.93
N ASN A 5 26.83 -20.71 28.68
CA ASN A 5 26.58 -21.22 27.33
C ASN A 5 25.13 -21.03 26.86
N ASN A 6 24.13 -21.14 27.75
CA ASN A 6 22.71 -21.02 27.37
C ASN A 6 22.35 -19.59 26.91
N ASN A 7 22.94 -18.56 27.54
CA ASN A 7 22.70 -17.17 27.16
C ASN A 7 23.27 -16.81 25.78
N GLN A 8 24.34 -17.45 25.31
CA GLN A 8 24.89 -17.17 23.98
C GLN A 8 24.05 -17.80 22.85
N ILE A 9 23.47 -18.98 23.10
CA ILE A 9 22.65 -19.71 22.13
C ILE A 9 21.28 -19.04 21.96
N GLU A 10 20.65 -18.58 23.06
CA GLU A 10 19.37 -17.85 22.98
C GLU A 10 19.49 -16.53 22.23
N ASN A 11 20.58 -15.79 22.44
CA ASN A 11 20.85 -14.54 21.73
C ASN A 11 21.15 -14.76 20.24
N ALA A 12 21.84 -15.85 19.87
CA ALA A 12 22.08 -16.19 18.46
C ALA A 12 20.77 -16.54 17.74
N ASN A 13 19.92 -17.37 18.36
CA ASN A 13 18.61 -17.76 17.82
C ASN A 13 17.65 -16.57 17.67
N GLN A 14 17.66 -15.63 18.61
CA GLN A 14 16.86 -14.40 18.50
C GLN A 14 17.32 -13.52 17.33
N ASN A 15 18.63 -13.36 17.15
CA ASN A 15 19.18 -12.56 16.05
C ASN A 15 18.89 -13.19 14.67
N GLU A 16 18.95 -14.52 14.56
CA GLU A 16 18.59 -15.22 13.33
C GLU A 16 17.10 -15.03 12.97
N ASN A 17 16.21 -15.22 13.94
CA ASN A 17 14.77 -15.01 13.76
C ASN A 17 14.43 -13.55 13.35
N GLU A 18 15.08 -12.56 13.97
CA GLU A 18 14.90 -11.16 13.59
C GLU A 18 15.38 -10.89 12.16
N ASN A 19 16.50 -11.48 11.75
CA ASN A 19 17.04 -11.31 10.41
C ASN A 19 16.16 -11.97 9.34
N GLU A 20 15.61 -13.15 9.63
CA GLU A 20 14.63 -13.80 8.76
C GLU A 20 13.36 -12.95 8.60
N MET A 21 12.84 -12.42 9.71
CA MET A 21 11.64 -11.58 9.70
C MET A 21 11.86 -10.28 8.91
N LYS A 22 12.99 -9.58 9.11
CA LYS A 22 13.37 -8.39 8.33
C LYS A 22 13.51 -8.69 6.83
N ASN A 23 14.07 -9.86 6.48
CA ASN A 23 14.20 -10.29 5.09
C ASN A 23 12.83 -10.60 4.46
N LEU A 24 11.93 -11.22 5.21
CA LEU A 24 10.56 -11.48 4.77
C LEU A 24 9.79 -10.18 4.54
N GLU A 25 9.84 -9.25 5.49
CA GLU A 25 9.22 -7.93 5.37
C GLU A 25 9.71 -7.17 4.13
N LYS A 26 11.03 -7.19 3.88
CA LYS A 26 11.62 -6.56 2.70
C LYS A 26 11.12 -7.22 1.41
N LYS A 27 11.02 -8.54 1.36
CA LYS A 27 10.51 -9.29 0.20
C LYS A 27 9.03 -9.01 -0.05
N VAL A 28 8.21 -9.03 1.00
CA VAL A 28 6.78 -8.71 0.94
C VAL A 28 6.58 -7.28 0.45
N THR A 29 7.28 -6.31 1.04
CA THR A 29 7.20 -4.90 0.65
C THR A 29 7.58 -4.70 -0.83
N LYS A 30 8.65 -5.35 -1.30
CA LYS A 30 9.07 -5.28 -2.70
C LYS A 30 8.00 -5.83 -3.65
N ASN A 31 7.38 -6.96 -3.31
CA ASN A 31 6.30 -7.54 -4.09
C ASN A 31 5.07 -6.63 -4.09
N LEU A 32 4.67 -6.09 -2.93
CA LEU A 32 3.55 -5.16 -2.82
C LEU A 32 3.75 -3.93 -3.70
N ILE A 33 4.94 -3.32 -3.70
CA ILE A 33 5.24 -2.15 -4.56
C ILE A 33 5.04 -2.50 -6.04
N LYS A 34 5.51 -3.68 -6.46
CA LYS A 34 5.34 -4.16 -7.83
C LYS A 34 3.86 -4.35 -8.16
N ASP A 35 3.10 -4.98 -7.26
CA ASP A 35 1.69 -5.27 -7.48
C ASP A 35 0.84 -3.99 -7.52
N TYR A 36 1.13 -3.00 -6.65
CA TYR A 36 0.51 -1.67 -6.73
C TYR A 36 0.84 -0.96 -8.04
N SER A 37 2.08 -1.06 -8.52
CA SER A 37 2.45 -0.48 -9.81
C SER A 37 1.68 -1.13 -10.97
N ASN A 38 1.50 -2.45 -10.93
CA ASN A 38 0.69 -3.16 -11.91
C ASN A 38 -0.78 -2.74 -11.85
N LEU A 39 -1.31 -2.54 -10.65
CA LEU A 39 -2.69 -2.09 -10.45
C LEU A 39 -2.90 -0.68 -11.04
N LEU A 40 -1.97 0.24 -10.79
CA LEU A 40 -2.01 1.61 -11.32
C LEU A 40 -1.89 1.68 -12.84
N ASN A 41 -0.97 0.91 -13.42
CA ASN A 41 -0.70 0.92 -14.86
C ASN A 41 -1.66 0.04 -15.67
N GLY A 42 -2.28 -0.95 -15.03
CA GLY A 42 -3.27 -1.83 -15.64
C GLY A 42 -4.62 -1.13 -15.84
N ASN A 43 -5.58 -1.86 -16.40
CA ASN A 43 -6.97 -1.41 -16.52
C ASN A 43 -7.93 -2.16 -15.60
N SER A 44 -7.41 -2.99 -14.70
CA SER A 44 -8.20 -3.85 -13.82
C SER A 44 -8.62 -3.12 -12.54
N PHE A 45 -9.83 -3.42 -12.07
CA PHE A 45 -10.37 -3.00 -10.76
C PHE A 45 -10.47 -1.48 -10.53
N LYS A 46 -10.40 -0.67 -11.59
CA LYS A 46 -10.65 0.78 -11.49
C LYS A 46 -12.13 1.02 -11.19
N ASP A 47 -12.41 1.77 -10.14
CA ASP A 47 -13.74 2.01 -9.58
C ASP A 47 -14.08 3.50 -9.48
N PHE A 48 -13.22 4.38 -10.03
CA PHE A 48 -13.43 5.81 -10.09
C PHE A 48 -12.89 6.42 -11.38
N SER A 49 -13.45 7.57 -11.76
CA SER A 49 -13.06 8.29 -12.96
C SER A 49 -13.02 9.78 -12.67
N ILE A 50 -11.88 10.40 -13.00
CA ILE A 50 -11.67 11.84 -12.85
C ILE A 50 -11.78 12.44 -14.25
N PHE A 51 -12.77 13.32 -14.43
CA PHE A 51 -12.89 14.10 -15.65
C PHE A 51 -12.08 15.38 -15.50
N VAL A 52 -11.09 15.56 -16.37
CA VAL A 52 -10.26 16.76 -16.41
C VAL A 52 -10.71 17.62 -17.57
N GLU A 53 -11.41 18.71 -17.25
CA GLU A 53 -11.81 19.69 -18.23
C GLU A 53 -10.61 20.57 -18.60
N ASN A 54 -10.02 20.28 -19.75
CA ASN A 54 -9.00 21.12 -20.36
C ASN A 54 -9.63 21.81 -21.57
N LYS A 55 -9.46 23.15 -21.66
CA LYS A 55 -10.13 24.03 -22.63
C LYS A 55 -10.11 23.54 -24.08
N SER A 56 -9.07 22.80 -24.47
CA SER A 56 -8.92 22.31 -25.85
C SER A 56 -9.06 20.79 -26.00
N ASN A 57 -9.01 20.02 -24.91
CA ASN A 57 -9.10 18.56 -24.97
C ASN A 57 -9.47 17.99 -23.60
N PRO A 58 -10.77 17.88 -23.25
CA PRO A 58 -11.18 17.21 -22.03
C PRO A 58 -10.80 15.72 -22.09
N PHE A 59 -10.38 15.15 -20.96
CA PHE A 59 -10.01 13.75 -20.89
C PHE A 59 -10.41 13.12 -19.56
N GLU A 60 -10.58 11.80 -19.57
CA GLU A 60 -10.97 11.01 -18.41
C GLU A 60 -9.78 10.18 -17.92
N ILE A 61 -9.55 10.19 -16.61
CA ILE A 61 -8.55 9.34 -15.95
C ILE A 61 -9.26 8.34 -15.06
N LYS A 62 -9.17 7.05 -15.39
CA LYS A 62 -9.70 5.96 -14.56
C LYS A 62 -8.68 5.55 -13.49
N VAL A 63 -9.11 5.52 -12.24
CA VAL A 63 -8.27 5.31 -11.05
C VAL A 63 -8.95 4.40 -10.02
N HIS A 64 -8.25 4.09 -8.92
CA HIS A 64 -8.77 3.33 -7.76
C HIS A 64 -9.07 4.27 -6.59
N LYS A 65 -10.31 4.30 -6.08
CA LYS A 65 -10.73 5.15 -4.94
C LYS A 65 -9.83 4.94 -3.74
N SER A 66 -9.57 3.67 -3.39
CA SER A 66 -8.76 3.30 -2.22
C SER A 66 -7.34 3.87 -2.27
N ILE A 67 -6.70 3.82 -3.44
CA ILE A 67 -5.36 4.39 -3.63
C ILE A 67 -5.44 5.91 -3.53
N LEU A 68 -6.39 6.54 -4.21
CA LEU A 68 -6.50 7.99 -4.24
C LEU A 68 -6.78 8.58 -2.84
N SER A 69 -7.73 7.99 -2.10
CA SER A 69 -8.06 8.38 -0.72
C SER A 69 -6.90 8.14 0.26
N SER A 70 -6.16 7.04 0.13
CA SER A 70 -5.01 6.78 1.02
C SER A 70 -3.83 7.73 0.81
N ARG A 71 -3.76 8.40 -0.35
CA ARG A 71 -2.64 9.29 -0.71
C ARG A 71 -2.97 10.78 -0.67
N SER A 72 -4.25 11.15 -0.64
CA SER A 72 -4.69 12.54 -0.65
C SER A 72 -5.83 12.78 0.35
N PRO A 73 -5.62 13.64 1.37
CA PRO A 73 -6.67 14.04 2.30
C PRO A 73 -7.89 14.64 1.59
N PHE A 74 -7.66 15.46 0.56
CA PHE A 74 -8.74 16.04 -0.24
C PHE A 74 -9.64 14.98 -0.86
N PHE A 75 -9.06 13.98 -1.52
CA PHE A 75 -9.85 12.91 -2.13
C PHE A 75 -10.46 11.97 -1.09
N ASN A 76 -9.79 11.74 0.04
CA ASN A 76 -10.37 10.98 1.14
C ASN A 76 -11.64 11.63 1.68
N GLU A 77 -11.61 12.94 1.93
CA GLU A 77 -12.76 13.69 2.43
C GLU A 77 -13.88 13.74 1.39
N SER A 78 -13.55 14.06 0.14
CA SER A 78 -14.52 14.19 -0.96
C SER A 78 -15.25 12.86 -1.20
N LEU A 79 -14.52 11.74 -1.28
CA LEU A 79 -15.09 10.42 -1.53
C LEU A 79 -15.84 9.83 -0.33
N ARG A 80 -15.53 10.25 0.90
CA ARG A 80 -16.31 9.86 2.09
C ARG A 80 -17.68 10.53 2.10
N GLN A 81 -17.79 11.77 1.66
CA GLN A 81 -19.04 12.53 1.66
C GLN A 81 -20.03 12.06 0.57
N GLU A 82 -19.55 11.45 -0.52
CA GLU A 82 -20.41 10.85 -1.55
C GLU A 82 -21.36 9.77 -1.00
N SER A 83 -21.04 9.16 0.14
CA SER A 83 -21.90 8.14 0.79
C SER A 83 -23.12 8.69 1.53
N LEU A 84 -23.34 10.02 1.55
CA LEU A 84 -24.38 10.68 2.35
C LEU A 84 -25.53 11.33 1.55
N SER A 85 -25.66 11.05 0.24
CA SER A 85 -26.83 11.52 -0.53
C SER A 85 -27.99 10.54 -0.43
N ILE A 86 -28.78 10.63 0.65
CA ILE A 86 -30.18 10.17 0.66
C ILE A 86 -31.03 11.42 0.45
N PHE A 87 -31.46 11.66 -0.78
CA PHE A 87 -32.58 12.55 -1.10
C PHE A 87 -33.53 11.80 -2.03
#